data_AF-A0A8J5KDF1-F1
#
_entry.id   AF-A0A8J5KDF1-F1
#
_cell.length_a   1.000
_cell.length_b   1.000
_cell.length_c   1.000
_cell.angle_alpha   90.00
_cell.angle_beta   90.00
_cell.angle_gamma   90.00
#
_symmetry.space_group_name_H-M   'P 1'
#
loop_
_entity.id
_entity.type
_entity.pdbx_description
1 polymer ?
#
loop_
_entity_poly.entity_id
_entity_poly.type
_entity_poly.pdbx_seq_one_letter_code
_entity_poly.pdbx_strand_id
1 'polypeptide(L)'
;MAGWTGKRVNVSYSRPEEPAFLKRFKEQVGYKEDNGLQEKFAVMPAATDEDLEDQDDDMPQVVSLRSNDLTQEECDKLRAEGKLDDLLRGNCEKVNVSKEEDEEPPPDGRILFRKPTKRSGEDKDGKTDPKKLKGDEKEKKSKKDKKKDLQKKKLLSFNEDEEEEEN
;
A
#
# COMPACT_ATOMS: atom_id res chain seq x y z
N MET A 1 -16.54 -32.74 9.91
CA MET A 1 -17.06 -31.37 10.15
C MET A 1 -18.42 -31.50 10.83
N ALA A 2 -18.68 -30.76 11.90
CA ALA A 2 -19.98 -30.80 12.58
C ALA A 2 -20.94 -29.80 11.91
N GLY A 3 -22.05 -30.28 11.35
CA GLY A 3 -23.09 -29.43 10.79
C GLY A 3 -23.99 -28.84 11.88
N TRP A 4 -24.52 -27.63 11.66
CA TRP A 4 -25.42 -26.95 12.59
C TRP A 4 -26.75 -27.71 12.71
N THR A 5 -27.03 -28.29 13.88
CA THR A 5 -28.25 -29.05 14.19
C THR A 5 -29.44 -28.15 14.59
N GLY A 6 -29.60 -27.00 13.92
CA GLY A 6 -30.63 -26.02 14.25
C GLY A 6 -32.02 -26.48 13.78
N LYS A 7 -33.04 -26.37 14.64
CA LYS A 7 -34.43 -26.58 14.21
C LYS A 7 -34.79 -25.50 13.18
N ARG A 8 -35.14 -25.93 11.96
CA ARG A 8 -35.63 -25.01 10.91
C ARG A 8 -36.93 -24.35 11.39
N VAL A 9 -36.90 -23.04 11.54
CA VAL A 9 -38.09 -22.24 11.88
C VAL A 9 -38.88 -22.00 10.59
N ASN A 10 -40.16 -22.35 10.60
CA ASN A 10 -41.04 -22.16 9.45
C ASN A 10 -41.48 -20.69 9.39
N VAL A 11 -40.68 -19.84 8.76
CA VAL A 11 -41.03 -18.43 8.49
C VAL A 11 -41.80 -18.35 7.17
N SER A 12 -43.05 -17.88 7.23
CA SER A 12 -43.87 -17.58 6.05
C SER A 12 -43.82 -16.09 5.73
N TYR A 13 -43.54 -15.74 4.47
CA TYR A 13 -43.54 -14.36 4.00
C TYR A 13 -44.85 -14.03 3.28
N SER A 14 -45.57 -13.01 3.77
CA SER A 14 -46.77 -12.46 3.13
C SER A 14 -46.43 -11.13 2.46
N ARG A 15 -46.82 -10.98 1.19
CA ARG A 15 -46.77 -9.71 0.46
C ARG A 15 -48.19 -9.15 0.32
N PRO A 16 -48.64 -8.25 1.21
CA PRO A 16 -49.88 -7.52 0.98
C PRO A 16 -49.72 -6.59 -0.23
N GLU A 17 -50.84 -6.20 -0.85
CA GLU A 17 -50.81 -5.19 -1.89
C GLU A 17 -50.33 -3.83 -1.38
N GLU A 18 -49.61 -3.09 -2.22
CA GLU A 18 -49.12 -1.77 -1.83
C GLU A 18 -50.25 -0.74 -1.70
N PRO A 19 -50.20 0.12 -0.66
CA PRO A 19 -51.16 1.19 -0.46
C PRO A 19 -51.09 2.22 -1.59
N ALA A 20 -52.22 2.86 -1.88
CA ALA A 20 -52.37 3.79 -3.00
C ALA A 20 -51.37 4.98 -2.98
N PHE A 21 -50.87 5.37 -1.79
CA PHE A 21 -49.86 6.44 -1.70
C PHE A 21 -48.50 6.00 -2.23
N LEU A 22 -48.04 4.76 -1.95
CA LEU A 22 -46.78 4.24 -2.47
C LEU A 22 -46.85 4.03 -3.98
N LYS A 23 -47.97 3.51 -4.48
CA LYS A 23 -48.22 3.37 -5.93
C LYS A 23 -48.07 4.71 -6.66
N ARG A 24 -48.73 5.77 -6.18
CA ARG A 24 -48.62 7.14 -6.74
C ARG A 24 -47.22 7.74 -6.59
N PHE A 25 -46.56 7.53 -5.45
CA PHE A 25 -45.22 8.05 -5.22
C PHE A 25 -44.20 7.40 -6.17
N LYS A 26 -44.23 6.07 -6.30
CA LYS A 26 -43.41 5.31 -7.26
C LYS A 26 -43.61 5.81 -8.69
N GLU A 27 -44.87 5.98 -9.11
CA GLU A 27 -45.22 6.51 -10.44
C GLU A 27 -44.66 7.93 -10.64
N GLN A 28 -44.83 8.83 -9.66
CA GLN A 28 -44.35 10.21 -9.72
C GLN A 28 -42.82 10.33 -9.81
N VAL A 29 -42.07 9.46 -9.12
CA VAL A 29 -40.59 9.45 -9.18
C VAL A 29 -40.02 8.57 -10.30
N GLY A 30 -40.88 7.94 -11.12
CA GLY A 30 -40.45 7.04 -12.20
C GLY A 30 -39.79 5.74 -11.72
N TYR A 31 -40.13 5.27 -10.50
CA TYR A 31 -39.60 4.05 -9.92
C TYR A 31 -39.99 2.83 -10.76
N LYS A 32 -38.99 2.08 -11.22
CA LYS A 32 -39.16 0.79 -11.88
C LYS A 32 -38.89 -0.30 -10.87
N GLU A 33 -39.76 -1.32 -10.79
CA GLU A 33 -39.52 -2.45 -9.91
C GLU A 33 -38.47 -3.37 -10.53
N ASP A 34 -37.34 -3.57 -9.84
CA ASP A 34 -36.35 -4.60 -10.16
C ASP A 34 -37.04 -5.96 -10.36
N ASN A 35 -36.60 -6.77 -11.33
CA ASN A 35 -37.11 -8.13 -11.58
C ASN A 35 -36.58 -9.15 -10.55
N GLY A 36 -36.67 -8.78 -9.28
CA GLY A 36 -36.16 -9.51 -8.12
C GLY A 36 -34.64 -9.42 -7.94
N LEU A 37 -34.14 -10.18 -6.97
CA LEU A 37 -32.71 -10.24 -6.65
C LEU A 37 -31.85 -10.78 -7.81
N GLN A 38 -32.41 -11.56 -8.73
CA GLN A 38 -31.67 -12.19 -9.84
C GLN A 38 -31.04 -11.15 -10.78
N GLU A 39 -31.70 -10.02 -11.01
CA GLU A 39 -31.18 -8.92 -11.83
C GLU A 39 -29.89 -8.31 -11.24
N LYS A 40 -29.72 -8.36 -9.90
CA LYS A 40 -28.51 -7.89 -9.20
C LYS A 40 -27.34 -8.89 -9.28
N PHE A 41 -27.62 -10.11 -9.73
CA PHE A 41 -26.61 -11.14 -10.05
C PHE A 41 -26.47 -11.34 -11.56
N ALA A 42 -27.07 -10.48 -12.39
CA ALA A 42 -26.84 -10.49 -13.82
C ALA A 42 -25.36 -10.21 -14.10
N VAL A 43 -24.79 -10.96 -15.06
CA VAL A 43 -23.41 -10.75 -15.49
C VAL A 43 -23.33 -9.38 -16.17
N MET A 44 -22.52 -8.49 -15.60
CA MET A 44 -22.23 -7.18 -16.19
C MET A 44 -21.57 -7.36 -17.57
N PRO A 45 -21.69 -6.38 -18.48
CA PRO A 45 -20.90 -6.38 -19.71
C PRO A 45 -19.41 -6.52 -19.37
N ALA A 46 -18.67 -7.17 -20.27
CA ALA A 46 -17.21 -7.17 -20.17
C ALA A 46 -16.71 -5.72 -20.36
N ALA A 47 -15.69 -5.34 -19.59
CA ALA A 47 -14.99 -4.07 -19.80
C ALA A 47 -14.45 -4.01 -21.24
N THR A 48 -14.53 -2.83 -21.85
CA THR A 48 -13.89 -2.55 -23.14
C THR A 48 -12.40 -2.28 -22.94
N ASP A 49 -11.65 -2.21 -24.04
CA ASP A 49 -10.26 -1.72 -23.96
C ASP A 49 -10.23 -0.24 -23.51
N GLU A 50 -11.22 0.56 -23.92
CA GLU A 50 -11.40 1.97 -23.49
C GLU A 50 -11.64 2.11 -21.97
N ASP A 51 -12.28 1.13 -21.31
CA ASP A 51 -12.47 1.10 -19.84
C ASP A 51 -11.16 0.79 -19.08
N LEU A 52 -10.11 0.37 -19.77
CA LEU A 52 -8.81 -0.04 -19.21
C LEU A 52 -7.67 0.95 -19.52
N GLU A 53 -7.91 1.93 -20.38
CA GLU A 53 -6.96 2.98 -20.73
C GLU A 53 -7.05 4.16 -19.74
N ASP A 54 -5.91 4.58 -19.17
CA ASP A 54 -5.84 5.76 -18.30
C ASP A 54 -6.30 7.02 -19.08
N GLN A 55 -7.22 7.81 -18.53
CA GLN A 55 -7.68 9.03 -19.17
C GLN A 55 -6.71 10.20 -18.94
N ASP A 56 -6.86 11.29 -19.71
CA ASP A 56 -6.05 12.51 -19.54
C ASP A 56 -6.10 13.08 -18.10
N ASP A 57 -7.24 12.92 -17.41
CA ASP A 57 -7.44 13.35 -16.02
C ASP A 57 -6.81 12.37 -14.99
N ASP A 58 -6.56 11.12 -15.35
CA ASP A 58 -5.88 10.11 -14.49
C ASP A 58 -4.36 10.27 -14.54
N MET A 59 -3.84 10.92 -15.59
CA MET A 59 -2.40 11.12 -15.77
C MET A 59 -1.80 12.11 -14.74
N PRO A 60 -0.60 11.83 -14.18
CA PRO A 60 0.02 12.71 -13.21
C PRO A 60 0.50 14.03 -13.84
N GLN A 61 0.26 15.15 -13.15
CA GLN A 61 0.72 16.47 -13.59
C GLN A 61 2.26 16.55 -13.63
N VAL A 62 2.81 16.86 -14.81
CA VAL A 62 4.25 17.09 -15.00
C VAL A 62 4.60 18.54 -14.61
N VAL A 63 5.59 18.73 -13.74
CA VAL A 63 6.06 20.06 -13.32
C VAL A 63 7.59 20.11 -13.36
N SER A 64 8.15 20.95 -14.23
CA SER A 64 9.59 21.15 -14.39
C SER A 64 10.05 22.34 -13.53
N LEU A 65 10.91 22.11 -12.52
CA LEU A 65 11.40 23.15 -11.62
C LEU A 65 12.83 23.61 -11.98
N ARG A 66 13.59 22.74 -12.63
CA ARG A 66 15.00 22.92 -12.98
C ARG A 66 15.22 22.70 -14.47
N SER A 67 16.29 23.25 -15.01
CA SER A 67 16.67 23.13 -16.43
C SER A 67 17.12 21.72 -16.86
N ASN A 68 17.07 20.73 -15.95
CA ASN A 68 17.41 19.33 -16.19
C ASN A 68 16.23 18.39 -15.91
N ASP A 69 15.06 18.93 -15.56
CA ASP A 69 13.83 18.17 -15.40
C ASP A 69 13.17 18.03 -16.79
N LEU A 70 12.48 16.91 -17.03
CA LEU A 70 11.75 16.71 -18.27
C LEU A 70 10.56 17.67 -18.36
N THR A 71 10.31 18.21 -19.54
CA THR A 71 9.08 18.95 -19.87
C THR A 71 7.94 17.99 -20.21
N GLN A 72 6.70 18.47 -20.15
CA GLN A 72 5.50 17.67 -20.44
C GLN A 72 5.60 16.97 -21.81
N GLU A 73 5.95 17.71 -22.87
CA GLU A 73 6.07 17.11 -24.21
C GLU A 73 7.16 16.03 -24.30
N GLU A 74 8.22 16.11 -23.49
CA GLU A 74 9.30 15.12 -23.48
C GLU A 74 8.88 13.86 -22.73
N CYS A 75 8.14 14.02 -21.62
CA CYS A 75 7.49 12.90 -20.94
C CYS A 75 6.52 12.16 -21.87
N ASP A 76 5.68 12.88 -22.62
CA ASP A 76 4.70 12.26 -23.52
C ASP A 76 5.37 11.52 -24.69
N LYS A 77 6.45 12.07 -25.25
CA LYS A 77 7.29 11.38 -26.25
C LYS A 77 7.92 10.10 -25.67
N LEU A 78 8.47 10.16 -24.45
CA LEU A 78 9.06 8.99 -23.78
C LEU A 78 8.03 7.93 -23.37
N ARG A 79 6.78 8.34 -23.07
CA ARG A 79 5.65 7.44 -22.83
C ARG A 79 5.23 6.73 -24.12
N ALA A 80 5.06 7.47 -25.23
CA ALA A 80 4.75 6.89 -26.54
C ALA A 80 5.85 5.95 -27.06
N GLU A 81 7.11 6.20 -26.71
CA GLU A 81 8.25 5.30 -26.98
C GLU A 81 8.39 4.12 -26.00
N GLY A 82 7.54 4.03 -24.97
CA GLY A 82 7.58 2.98 -23.94
C GLY A 82 8.75 3.05 -22.95
N LYS A 83 9.60 4.08 -23.05
CA LYS A 83 10.84 4.22 -22.26
C LYS A 83 10.63 4.87 -20.90
N LEU A 84 9.58 5.68 -20.74
CA LEU A 84 9.29 6.41 -19.50
C LEU A 84 9.16 5.45 -18.32
N ASP A 85 8.44 4.34 -18.52
CA ASP A 85 8.24 3.27 -17.55
C ASP A 85 9.54 2.63 -17.04
N ASP A 86 10.48 2.35 -17.93
CA ASP A 86 11.77 1.73 -17.58
C ASP A 86 12.69 2.69 -16.81
N LEU A 87 12.60 3.99 -17.11
CA LEU A 87 13.26 5.05 -16.36
C LEU A 87 12.64 5.19 -14.96
N LEU A 88 11.31 5.22 -14.84
CA LEU A 88 10.59 5.30 -13.56
C LEU A 88 10.81 4.08 -12.67
N ARG A 89 10.88 2.88 -13.24
CA ARG A 89 11.20 1.64 -12.52
C ARG A 89 12.65 1.57 -12.04
N GLY A 90 13.51 2.54 -12.41
CA GLY A 90 14.90 2.60 -11.96
C GLY A 90 15.79 1.51 -12.56
N ASN A 91 15.36 0.90 -13.66
CA ASN A 91 16.14 -0.08 -14.44
C ASN A 91 17.16 0.60 -15.38
N CYS A 92 17.35 1.92 -15.26
CA CYS A 92 18.44 2.60 -15.93
C CYS A 92 19.78 2.00 -15.50
N GLU A 93 20.54 1.50 -16.49
CA GLU A 93 21.89 1.01 -16.28
C GLU A 93 22.71 2.14 -15.67
N LYS A 94 23.13 1.96 -14.41
CA LYS A 94 23.92 2.97 -13.70
C LYS A 94 25.18 3.20 -14.50
N VAL A 95 25.33 4.40 -15.05
CA VAL A 95 26.58 4.86 -15.66
C VAL A 95 27.63 4.86 -14.55
N ASN A 96 28.34 3.74 -14.46
CA ASN A 96 29.34 3.50 -13.44
C ASN A 96 30.53 4.41 -13.71
N VAL A 97 30.59 5.55 -13.02
CA VAL A 97 31.80 6.35 -12.93
C VAL A 97 32.89 5.46 -12.35
N SER A 98 33.92 5.24 -13.15
CA SER A 98 34.91 4.17 -13.03
C SER A 98 35.50 3.98 -11.64
N LYS A 99 35.33 2.77 -11.11
CA LYS A 99 36.35 2.12 -10.29
C LYS A 99 36.37 0.62 -10.58
N GLU A 100 37.42 0.21 -11.26
CA GLU A 100 37.67 -1.15 -11.72
C GLU A 100 38.06 -2.09 -10.56
N GLU A 101 38.12 -3.40 -10.88
CA GLU A 101 38.68 -4.53 -10.11
C GLU A 101 37.76 -5.30 -9.11
N ASP A 102 37.48 -6.55 -9.51
CA ASP A 102 37.18 -7.77 -8.74
C ASP A 102 36.04 -7.84 -7.69
N GLU A 103 34.96 -8.53 -8.08
CA GLU A 103 34.76 -9.95 -7.71
C GLU A 103 33.64 -10.57 -8.58
N GLU A 104 33.86 -11.74 -9.19
CA GLU A 104 32.77 -12.55 -9.77
C GLU A 104 31.78 -12.97 -8.66
N PRO A 105 30.46 -13.03 -8.92
CA PRO A 105 29.51 -13.53 -7.95
C PRO A 105 29.82 -15.01 -7.62
N PRO A 106 29.89 -15.39 -6.33
CA PRO A 106 30.28 -16.75 -5.96
C PRO A 106 29.28 -17.78 -6.55
N PRO A 107 29.77 -18.86 -7.19
CA PRO A 107 28.92 -19.80 -7.95
C PRO A 107 27.94 -20.62 -7.09
N ASP A 108 28.06 -20.50 -5.76
CA ASP A 108 27.24 -21.18 -4.74
C ASP A 108 25.94 -20.43 -4.43
N GLY A 109 25.64 -19.31 -5.12
CA GLY A 109 24.42 -18.52 -4.95
C GLY A 109 24.26 -17.82 -3.58
N ARG A 110 25.28 -17.92 -2.71
CA ARG A 110 25.29 -17.35 -1.37
C ARG A 110 25.69 -15.88 -1.40
N ILE A 111 24.81 -15.02 -0.90
CA ILE A 111 25.04 -13.57 -0.81
C ILE A 111 26.16 -13.29 0.22
N LEU A 112 27.28 -12.75 -0.25
CA LEU A 112 28.38 -12.30 0.61
C LEU A 112 28.23 -10.81 0.94
N PHE A 113 27.95 -10.50 2.21
CA PHE A 113 27.86 -9.13 2.71
C PHE A 113 29.24 -8.48 2.85
N ARG A 114 29.75 -7.87 1.76
CA ARG A 114 30.91 -6.97 1.82
C ARG A 114 30.57 -5.75 2.70
N LYS A 115 31.52 -5.35 3.57
CA LYS A 115 31.34 -4.18 4.46
C LYS A 115 31.37 -2.90 3.61
N PRO A 116 30.46 -1.94 3.81
CA PRO A 116 30.51 -0.68 3.07
C PRO A 116 31.82 0.05 3.37
N THR A 117 32.53 0.45 2.31
CA THR A 117 33.70 1.33 2.41
C THR A 117 33.27 2.62 3.08
N LYS A 118 33.93 3.01 4.17
CA LYS A 118 33.66 4.30 4.82
C LYS A 118 33.95 5.41 3.81
N ARG A 119 32.94 6.24 3.53
CA ARG A 119 33.14 7.48 2.79
C ARG A 119 34.16 8.32 3.57
N SER A 120 35.23 8.77 2.90
CA SER A 120 36.07 9.85 3.40
C SER A 120 35.18 11.09 3.49
N GLY A 121 34.91 11.54 4.72
CA GLY A 121 33.79 12.44 4.96
C GLY A 121 34.07 13.88 4.58
N GLU A 122 33.08 14.50 3.95
CA GLU A 122 32.56 15.78 4.41
C GLU A 122 31.06 15.57 4.75
N ASP A 123 30.47 16.50 5.49
CA ASP A 123 29.07 16.49 5.99
C ASP A 123 28.65 15.36 6.95
N LYS A 124 28.56 15.74 8.23
CA LYS A 124 27.93 14.95 9.30
C LYS A 124 26.56 15.53 9.66
N ASP A 125 25.50 15.02 9.05
CA ASP A 125 24.15 15.06 9.65
C ASP A 125 23.48 13.69 9.53
N GLY A 126 23.47 12.96 10.64
CA GLY A 126 23.14 11.54 10.65
C GLY A 126 23.43 10.87 11.99
N LYS A 127 22.77 11.35 13.05
CA LYS A 127 22.99 10.93 14.44
C LYS A 127 22.54 9.47 14.66
N THR A 128 23.45 8.52 14.47
CA THR A 128 23.27 7.13 14.89
C THR A 128 24.48 6.67 15.71
N ASP A 129 24.33 6.57 17.03
CA ASP A 129 25.35 6.07 17.95
C ASP A 129 25.59 4.56 17.75
N PRO A 130 26.74 4.11 17.23
CA PRO A 130 27.07 2.70 17.23
C PRO A 130 27.76 2.38 18.55
N LYS A 131 26.98 2.07 19.60
CA LYS A 131 27.51 1.51 20.85
C LYS A 131 28.19 0.16 20.60
N LYS A 132 29.46 0.21 20.22
CA LYS A 132 30.35 -0.93 20.04
C LYS A 132 31.26 -1.06 21.25
N LEU A 133 30.89 -1.96 22.17
CA LEU A 133 31.84 -2.56 23.10
C LEU A 133 31.88 -4.08 22.86
N LYS A 134 33.09 -4.61 22.89
CA LYS A 134 33.44 -5.99 22.51
C LYS A 134 33.22 -6.96 23.68
N GLY A 135 32.90 -8.21 23.37
CA GLY A 135 33.57 -9.36 23.99
C GLY A 135 34.73 -9.78 23.07
N ASP A 136 35.85 -10.36 23.53
CA ASP A 136 36.29 -10.74 24.90
C ASP A 136 37.84 -10.56 25.01
N GLU A 137 38.61 -10.95 26.03
CA GLU A 137 38.41 -11.87 27.17
C GLU A 137 39.17 -11.39 28.41
N LYS A 138 38.60 -11.57 29.63
CA LYS A 138 39.25 -12.16 30.84
C LYS A 138 38.60 -11.82 32.19
N GLU A 139 38.45 -12.88 32.99
CA GLU A 139 38.38 -12.98 34.46
C GLU A 139 37.21 -12.34 35.28
N LYS A 140 36.36 -13.25 35.77
CA LYS A 140 35.92 -13.39 37.19
C LYS A 140 35.48 -12.12 37.97
N LYS A 141 34.16 -11.94 38.14
CA LYS A 141 33.44 -12.22 39.43
C LYS A 141 31.95 -11.88 39.37
N SER A 142 31.18 -12.70 40.10
CA SER A 142 29.77 -12.56 40.48
C SER A 142 29.19 -11.14 40.59
N LYS A 143 28.00 -10.90 40.02
CA LYS A 143 26.72 -10.83 40.76
C LYS A 143 25.51 -10.55 39.86
N LYS A 144 24.47 -11.37 40.07
CA LYS A 144 23.03 -11.16 39.81
C LYS A 144 22.59 -9.70 39.91
N ASP A 145 21.86 -9.19 38.91
CA ASP A 145 20.67 -8.36 39.17
C ASP A 145 19.66 -8.24 38.01
N LYS A 146 18.40 -7.95 38.38
CA LYS A 146 17.19 -7.98 37.52
C LYS A 146 16.96 -6.66 36.77
N LYS A 147 16.07 -6.69 35.74
CA LYS A 147 15.14 -5.64 35.18
C LYS A 147 15.17 -5.64 33.64
N LYS A 148 14.08 -5.47 32.87
CA LYS A 148 12.64 -5.17 33.14
C LYS A 148 11.81 -5.75 31.98
N ASP A 149 10.64 -6.33 32.26
CA ASP A 149 9.62 -6.56 31.23
C ASP A 149 9.00 -5.23 30.78
N LEU A 150 9.11 -4.91 29.49
CA LEU A 150 8.44 -3.77 28.87
C LEU A 150 7.00 -4.17 28.52
N GLN A 151 6.08 -4.00 29.47
CA GLN A 151 4.65 -4.14 29.23
C GLN A 151 4.18 -3.06 28.24
N LYS A 152 4.03 -3.43 26.95
CA LYS A 152 3.40 -2.60 25.92
C LYS A 152 1.89 -2.47 26.16
N LYS A 153 1.51 -1.72 27.18
CA LYS A 153 0.14 -1.28 27.44
C LYS A 153 0.02 0.17 26.92
N LYS A 154 -1.00 0.45 26.09
CA LYS A 154 -1.11 1.61 25.18
C LYS A 154 -0.21 1.54 23.94
N LEU A 155 -0.52 0.61 23.03
CA LEU A 155 -0.10 0.71 21.61
C LEU A 155 -1.26 1.14 20.69
N LEU A 156 -2.45 1.33 21.26
CA LEU A 156 -3.60 1.98 20.64
C LEU A 156 -4.26 2.83 21.74
N SER A 157 -4.24 4.14 21.55
CA SER A 157 -5.23 5.05 22.11
C SER A 157 -5.73 5.86 20.92
N PHE A 158 -6.81 5.38 20.31
CA PHE A 158 -7.58 6.24 19.41
C PHE A 158 -8.14 7.40 20.22
N ASN A 159 -8.40 8.52 19.54
CA ASN A 159 -8.83 9.77 20.15
C ASN A 159 -10.25 9.57 20.72
N GLU A 160 -10.34 9.29 22.02
CA GLU A 160 -11.58 9.19 22.79
C GLU A 160 -11.94 10.59 23.32
N ASP A 161 -12.08 11.54 22.39
CA ASP A 161 -12.31 12.96 22.69
C ASP A 161 -12.90 13.68 21.45
N GLU A 162 -14.15 13.37 21.12
CA GLU A 162 -15.02 14.19 20.24
C GLU A 162 -16.54 13.94 20.51
N GLU A 163 -16.90 13.72 21.79
CA GLU A 163 -18.30 13.75 22.27
C GLU A 163 -18.37 14.47 23.64
N GLU A 164 -18.39 15.82 23.67
CA GLU A 164 -19.08 16.65 24.71
C GLU A 164 -18.90 18.17 24.48
N GLU A 165 -19.72 18.77 23.59
CA GLU A 165 -20.20 20.17 23.63
C GLU A 165 -21.34 20.29 22.60
N GLU A 166 -22.51 20.89 22.83
CA GLU A 166 -23.01 21.68 23.97
C GLU A 166 -24.53 21.43 24.13
N ASN A 167 -25.08 21.69 25.33
CA ASN A 167 -26.52 21.60 25.67
C ASN A 167 -27.13 22.99 25.90
#